data_AF-A0A643C5B3-F1
#
_entry.id   AF-A0A643C5B3-F1
#
_cell.length_a   1.000
_cell.length_b   1.000
_cell.length_c   1.000
_cell.angle_alpha   90.00
_cell.angle_beta   90.00
_cell.angle_gamma   90.00
#
_symmetry.space_group_name_H-M   'P 1'
#
loop_
_entity.id
_entity.type
_entity.pdbx_description
1 polymer ?
#
loop_
_entity_poly.entity_id
_entity_poly.type
_entity_poly.pdbx_seq_one_letter_code
_entity_poly.pdbx_strand_id
1 'polypeptide(L)'
;EVIQNSKEVLSLLQGKNPAFKPVLAIIQAGDDNLMQEVNQNLAEEAGLNITHICLPADSGEDEIIDEILKINEDTRVHGLALQISETSFSDKILNALKPEKDVDGVTDVNLGKLVRGDAHECFVSPVARAVIELLEKDFETALSSGHSCLPCCPQSGLQTGMRGAFGKPQGTVAWVHVGQIVMSIRTKLQNKEHAKFKFPGRQKIHISKKWGFTKFNADEYENMVVEKWLIPDSCGIKYIPNRVNLDGKKVLVIGAHGSLEATLQCLFQRRGSMTMSSQWKTPQLQS
;
A
#
# COMPACT_ATOMS: atom_id res chain seq x y z
N GLU A 1 -5.22 -6.96 6.84
CA GLU A 1 -5.58 -8.17 6.07
C GLU A 1 -4.49 -9.24 6.20
N VAL A 2 -3.26 -8.99 5.74
CA VAL A 2 -2.15 -9.98 5.79
C VAL A 2 -1.90 -10.53 7.20
N ILE A 3 -1.77 -9.67 8.22
CA ILE A 3 -1.56 -10.10 9.62
C ILE A 3 -2.71 -10.99 10.12
N GLN A 4 -3.95 -10.65 9.76
CA GLN A 4 -5.12 -11.43 10.15
C GLN A 4 -5.12 -12.81 9.49
N ASN A 5 -4.80 -12.88 8.19
CA ASN A 5 -4.66 -14.15 7.47
C ASN A 5 -3.54 -15.01 8.10
N SER A 6 -2.41 -14.40 8.47
CA SER A 6 -1.32 -15.10 9.15
C SER A 6 -1.74 -15.69 10.50
N LYS A 7 -2.51 -14.95 11.30
CA LYS A 7 -3.08 -15.43 12.58
C LYS A 7 -4.01 -16.63 12.39
N GLU A 8 -4.84 -16.59 11.36
CA GLU A 8 -5.77 -17.68 11.03
C GLU A 8 -5.01 -18.94 10.63
N VAL A 9 -4.00 -18.82 9.77
CA VAL A 9 -3.13 -19.93 9.38
C VAL A 9 -2.38 -20.50 10.59
N LEU A 10 -1.82 -19.64 11.43
CA LEU A 10 -1.12 -20.06 12.65
C LEU A 10 -2.06 -20.81 13.61
N SER A 11 -3.28 -20.32 13.78
CA SER A 11 -4.32 -20.99 14.58
C SER A 11 -4.69 -22.37 14.02
N LEU A 12 -4.78 -22.52 12.69
CA LEU A 12 -5.03 -23.80 12.04
C LEU A 12 -3.89 -24.80 12.24
N LEU A 13 -2.63 -24.33 12.20
CA LEU A 13 -1.46 -25.17 12.45
C LEU A 13 -1.37 -25.60 13.91
N GLN A 14 -1.63 -24.68 14.84
CA GLN A 14 -1.68 -24.97 16.28
C GLN A 14 -2.84 -25.90 16.65
N GLY A 15 -3.96 -25.84 15.94
CA GLY A 15 -5.07 -26.80 16.09
C GLY A 15 -4.67 -28.24 15.74
N LYS A 16 -3.73 -28.42 14.79
CA LYS A 16 -3.17 -29.73 14.43
C LYS A 16 -2.03 -30.16 15.36
N ASN A 17 -1.21 -29.22 15.80
CA ASN A 17 -0.09 -29.47 16.70
C ASN A 17 0.00 -28.34 17.76
N PRO A 18 -0.56 -28.55 18.97
CA PRO A 18 -0.60 -27.52 20.01
C PRO A 18 0.78 -27.10 20.53
N ALA A 19 1.81 -27.94 20.34
CA ALA A 19 3.18 -27.65 20.73
C ALA A 19 3.94 -26.82 19.66
N PHE A 20 3.37 -26.67 18.47
CA PHE A 20 4.00 -25.92 17.38
C PHE A 20 3.96 -24.43 17.67
N LYS A 21 5.14 -23.87 17.95
CA LYS A 21 5.36 -22.43 18.13
C LYS A 21 6.45 -22.00 17.15
N PRO A 22 6.10 -21.37 16.03
CA PRO A 22 7.09 -20.90 15.08
C PRO A 22 7.95 -19.81 15.73
N VAL A 23 9.26 -19.93 15.55
CA VAL A 23 10.26 -18.98 16.06
C VAL A 23 11.01 -18.39 14.88
N LEU A 24 11.01 -17.07 14.79
CA LEU A 24 11.81 -16.29 13.86
C LEU A 24 13.03 -15.75 14.61
N ALA A 25 14.23 -16.07 14.12
CA ALA A 25 15.46 -15.43 14.55
C ALA A 25 15.76 -14.23 13.65
N ILE A 26 16.28 -13.15 14.23
CA ILE A 26 16.77 -11.98 13.50
C ILE A 26 18.21 -11.76 13.95
N ILE A 27 19.16 -11.83 13.01
CA ILE A 27 20.56 -11.47 13.26
C ILE A 27 20.76 -10.06 12.73
N GLN A 28 21.12 -9.14 13.63
CA GLN A 28 21.41 -7.76 13.31
C GLN A 28 22.92 -7.51 13.46
N ALA A 29 23.54 -6.93 12.43
CA ALA A 29 24.93 -6.45 12.49
C ALA A 29 25.00 -5.02 11.95
N GLY A 30 25.35 -4.06 12.81
CA GLY A 30 25.42 -2.63 12.52
C GLY A 30 24.35 -1.77 13.23
N ASP A 31 24.41 -0.46 13.01
CA ASP A 31 23.66 0.56 13.75
C ASP A 31 22.23 0.85 13.23
N ASP A 32 21.75 0.10 12.23
CA ASP A 32 20.45 0.36 11.61
C ASP A 32 19.28 -0.16 12.47
N ASN A 33 18.87 0.64 13.44
CA ASN A 33 17.78 0.33 14.38
C ASN A 33 16.37 0.55 13.81
N LEU A 34 16.23 1.22 12.65
CA LEU A 34 14.92 1.69 12.14
C LEU A 34 13.97 0.55 11.73
N MET A 35 14.49 -0.55 11.20
CA MET A 35 13.69 -1.70 10.74
C MET A 35 13.40 -2.72 11.86
N GLN A 36 14.11 -2.60 12.99
CA GLN A 36 14.07 -3.56 14.08
C GLN A 36 12.72 -3.54 14.82
N GLU A 37 12.27 -2.36 15.26
CA GLU A 37 11.03 -2.22 16.02
C GLU A 37 9.81 -2.64 15.19
N VAL A 38 9.82 -2.32 13.89
CA VAL A 38 8.70 -2.64 12.99
C VAL A 38 8.56 -4.16 12.84
N ASN A 39 9.66 -4.86 12.55
CA ASN A 39 9.63 -6.31 12.37
C ASN A 39 9.27 -7.04 13.67
N GLN A 40 9.78 -6.56 14.81
CA GLN A 40 9.45 -7.12 16.12
C GLN A 40 7.97 -6.94 16.45
N ASN A 41 7.44 -5.73 16.33
CA ASN A 41 6.03 -5.44 16.60
C ASN A 41 5.10 -6.24 15.69
N LEU A 42 5.42 -6.36 14.39
CA LEU A 42 4.59 -7.10 13.44
C LEU A 42 4.58 -8.61 13.69
N ALA A 43 5.72 -9.19 14.02
CA ALA A 43 5.80 -10.61 14.31
C ALA A 43 5.18 -10.97 15.67
N GLU A 44 5.32 -10.10 16.69
CA GLU A 44 4.55 -10.23 17.93
C GLU A 44 3.05 -10.09 17.69
N GLU A 45 2.64 -9.11 16.89
CA GLU A 45 1.24 -8.94 16.52
C GLU A 45 0.72 -10.19 15.83
N ALA A 46 1.49 -10.81 14.93
CA ALA A 46 1.13 -12.05 14.24
C ALA A 46 1.14 -13.31 15.13
N GLY A 47 1.63 -13.23 16.38
CA GLY A 47 1.72 -14.35 17.31
C GLY A 47 2.94 -15.26 17.10
N LEU A 48 4.00 -14.73 16.50
CA LEU A 48 5.28 -15.44 16.31
C LEU A 48 6.21 -15.18 17.50
N ASN A 49 7.00 -16.20 17.85
CA ASN A 49 8.08 -16.00 18.82
C ASN A 49 9.29 -15.41 18.08
N ILE A 50 9.89 -14.36 18.64
CA ILE A 50 11.04 -13.69 18.03
C ILE A 50 12.25 -13.88 18.92
N THR A 51 13.38 -14.24 18.32
CA THR A 51 14.69 -14.23 18.96
C THR A 51 15.56 -13.21 18.24
N HIS A 52 15.96 -12.16 18.94
CA HIS A 52 16.79 -11.11 18.36
C HIS A 52 18.24 -11.26 18.83
N ILE A 53 19.17 -11.26 17.89
CA ILE A 53 20.60 -11.43 18.12
C ILE A 53 21.30 -10.19 17.56
N CYS A 54 21.68 -9.28 18.45
CA CYS A 54 22.47 -8.10 18.08
C CYS A 54 23.95 -8.44 18.15
N LEU A 55 24.62 -8.38 17.01
CA LEU A 55 26.07 -8.46 16.92
C LEU A 55 26.68 -7.05 17.03
N PRO A 56 27.89 -6.91 17.59
CA PRO A 56 28.65 -5.66 17.57
C PRO A 56 28.75 -5.03 16.18
N ALA A 57 28.83 -3.70 16.12
CA ALA A 57 28.93 -2.97 14.85
C ALA A 57 30.24 -3.24 14.08
N ASP A 58 31.28 -3.69 14.78
CA ASP A 58 32.59 -4.08 14.26
C ASP A 58 32.72 -5.58 13.98
N SER A 59 31.63 -6.35 14.10
CA SER A 59 31.66 -7.78 13.83
C SER A 59 32.08 -8.09 12.40
N GLY A 60 33.06 -8.98 12.29
CA GLY A 60 33.57 -9.47 11.00
C GLY A 60 32.64 -10.47 10.33
N GLU A 61 32.90 -10.74 9.05
CA GLU A 61 32.17 -11.74 8.25
C GLU A 61 32.12 -13.11 8.95
N ASP A 62 33.24 -13.57 9.51
CA ASP A 62 33.33 -14.88 10.16
C ASP A 62 32.46 -14.98 11.42
N GLU A 63 32.35 -13.91 12.21
CA GLU A 63 31.51 -13.88 13.42
C GLU A 63 30.02 -13.97 13.07
N ILE A 64 29.62 -13.28 11.99
CA ILE A 64 28.25 -13.34 11.47
C ILE A 64 27.93 -14.75 10.99
N ILE A 65 28.86 -15.37 10.24
CA ILE A 65 28.71 -16.75 9.73
C ILE A 65 28.59 -17.74 10.90
N ASP A 66 29.43 -17.63 11.93
CA ASP A 66 29.38 -18.51 13.10
C ASP A 66 28.02 -18.44 13.81
N GLU A 67 27.43 -17.25 13.90
CA GLU A 67 26.10 -17.09 14.51
C GLU A 67 24.99 -17.69 13.62
N ILE A 68 25.06 -17.49 12.30
CA ILE A 68 24.16 -18.15 11.33
C ILE A 68 24.25 -19.67 11.46
N LEU A 69 25.45 -20.24 11.59
CA LEU A 69 25.65 -21.67 11.73
C LEU A 69 25.03 -22.22 13.03
N LYS A 70 25.13 -21.50 14.15
CA LYS A 70 24.45 -21.88 15.41
C LYS A 70 22.93 -21.93 15.22
N ILE A 71 22.36 -20.92 14.57
CA ILE A 71 20.91 -20.83 14.33
C ILE A 71 20.43 -21.88 13.32
N ASN A 72 21.25 -22.24 12.34
CA ASN A 72 20.97 -23.32 11.39
C ASN A 72 20.80 -24.68 12.08
N GLU A 73 21.51 -24.92 13.18
CA GLU A 73 21.43 -26.17 13.94
C GLU A 73 20.32 -26.14 15.03
N ASP A 74 19.83 -24.97 15.43
CA ASP A 74 18.75 -24.88 16.41
C ASP A 74 17.41 -25.31 15.80
N THR A 75 16.95 -26.52 16.13
CA THR A 75 15.66 -27.08 15.69
C THR A 75 14.43 -26.32 16.18
N ARG A 76 14.58 -25.43 17.16
CA ARG A 76 13.49 -24.57 17.65
C ARG A 76 13.27 -23.35 16.75
N VAL A 77 14.30 -22.94 16.00
CA VAL A 77 14.25 -21.80 15.07
C VAL A 77 13.82 -22.28 13.69
N HIS A 78 12.74 -21.70 13.18
CA HIS A 78 12.11 -22.11 11.93
C HIS A 78 12.45 -21.19 10.76
N GLY A 79 12.83 -19.94 11.05
CA GLY A 79 13.25 -18.97 10.05
C GLY A 79 14.29 -18.02 10.62
N LEU A 80 15.16 -17.52 9.76
CA LEU A 80 16.20 -16.55 10.08
C LEU A 80 16.13 -15.40 9.06
N ALA A 81 15.99 -14.19 9.57
CA ALA A 81 16.10 -12.95 8.82
C ALA A 81 17.45 -12.27 9.11
N LEU A 82 18.08 -11.71 8.08
CA LEU A 82 19.38 -11.05 8.20
C LEU A 82 19.22 -9.54 8.05
N GLN A 83 19.52 -8.78 9.11
CA GLN A 83 19.52 -7.32 9.12
C GLN A 83 20.96 -6.82 9.23
N ILE A 84 21.66 -6.90 8.11
CA ILE A 84 23.09 -6.57 8.01
C ILE A 84 23.24 -5.37 7.07
N SER A 85 24.11 -4.42 7.42
CA SER A 85 24.46 -3.31 6.54
C SER A 85 24.90 -3.79 5.15
N GLU A 86 24.48 -3.10 4.10
CA GLU A 86 24.87 -3.42 2.71
C GLU A 86 26.39 -3.48 2.51
N THR A 87 27.16 -2.73 3.31
CA THR A 87 28.63 -2.71 3.23
C THR A 87 29.29 -4.00 3.75
N SER A 88 28.60 -4.76 4.59
CA SER A 88 29.09 -5.98 5.22
C SER A 88 28.46 -7.24 4.62
N PHE A 89 27.62 -7.07 3.60
CA PHE A 89 26.86 -8.15 2.97
C PHE A 89 27.73 -8.88 1.93
N SER A 90 27.94 -10.19 2.09
CA SER A 90 28.71 -11.01 1.14
C SER A 90 28.00 -12.30 0.78
N ASP A 91 28.31 -12.85 -0.41
CA ASP A 91 27.74 -14.11 -0.90
C ASP A 91 28.05 -15.29 0.03
N LYS A 92 29.12 -15.21 0.83
CA LYS A 92 29.45 -16.23 1.83
C LYS A 92 28.49 -16.21 3.01
N ILE A 93 28.15 -15.02 3.51
CA ILE A 93 27.16 -14.85 4.60
C ILE A 93 25.81 -15.39 4.13
N LEU A 94 25.41 -15.02 2.91
CA LEU A 94 24.16 -15.50 2.31
C LEU A 94 24.13 -17.02 2.22
N ASN A 95 25.16 -17.63 1.63
CA ASN A 95 25.19 -19.07 1.42
C ASN A 95 25.55 -19.89 2.66
N ALA A 96 25.90 -19.24 3.78
CA ALA A 96 25.99 -19.91 5.10
C ALA A 96 24.59 -20.24 5.65
N LEU A 97 23.55 -19.51 5.26
CA LEU A 97 22.17 -19.74 5.69
C LEU A 97 21.57 -20.98 5.02
N LYS A 98 20.96 -21.87 5.80
CA LYS A 98 20.22 -23.01 5.26
C LYS A 98 19.01 -22.52 4.44
N PRO A 99 18.81 -22.98 3.19
CA PRO A 99 17.70 -22.54 2.34
C PRO A 99 16.31 -22.76 2.96
N GLU A 100 16.16 -23.74 3.84
CA GLU A 100 14.90 -24.06 4.54
C GLU A 100 14.54 -23.04 5.63
N LYS A 101 15.53 -22.27 6.11
CA LYS A 101 15.35 -21.21 7.12
C LYS A 101 15.45 -19.79 6.54
N ASP A 102 15.75 -19.66 5.25
CA ASP A 102 15.93 -18.39 4.55
C ASP A 102 14.58 -17.74 4.23
N VAL A 103 14.03 -16.97 5.18
CA VAL A 103 12.72 -16.32 5.04
C VAL A 103 12.72 -15.18 4.03
N ASP A 104 13.89 -14.58 3.79
CA ASP A 104 14.06 -13.45 2.89
C ASP A 104 14.32 -13.90 1.44
N GLY A 105 14.52 -15.19 1.21
CA GLY A 105 14.78 -15.77 -0.12
C GLY A 105 16.06 -15.22 -0.75
N VAL A 106 17.07 -14.91 0.07
CA VAL A 106 18.30 -14.25 -0.37
C VAL A 106 19.41 -15.22 -0.77
N THR A 107 19.30 -16.50 -0.38
CA THR A 107 20.27 -17.54 -0.75
C THR A 107 20.25 -17.85 -2.24
N ASP A 108 21.41 -18.21 -2.81
CA ASP A 108 21.51 -18.58 -4.22
C ASP A 108 20.65 -19.79 -4.57
N VAL A 109 20.43 -20.69 -3.60
CA VAL A 109 19.57 -21.87 -3.78
C VAL A 109 18.11 -21.45 -3.95
N ASN A 110 17.59 -20.57 -3.10
CA ASN A 110 16.21 -20.10 -3.21
C ASN A 110 16.02 -19.22 -4.45
N LEU A 111 16.96 -18.33 -4.73
CA LEU A 111 16.94 -17.51 -5.93
C LEU A 111 17.00 -18.38 -7.21
N GLY A 112 17.87 -19.39 -7.23
CA GLY A 112 18.02 -20.32 -8.35
C GLY A 112 16.74 -21.11 -8.62
N LYS A 113 16.09 -21.64 -7.57
CA LYS A 113 14.77 -22.29 -7.67
C LYS A 113 13.71 -21.34 -8.22
N LEU A 114 13.68 -20.10 -7.73
CA LEU A 114 12.79 -19.07 -8.24
C LEU A 114 13.05 -18.77 -9.72
N VAL A 115 14.30 -18.69 -10.18
CA VAL A 115 14.60 -18.44 -11.60
C VAL A 115 14.18 -19.64 -12.46
N ARG A 116 14.40 -20.88 -12.00
CA ARG A 116 14.13 -22.10 -12.77
C ARG A 116 12.66 -22.38 -13.05
N GLY A 117 11.76 -21.97 -12.18
CA GLY A 117 10.35 -22.39 -12.28
C GLY A 117 9.74 -22.72 -10.93
N ASP A 118 10.57 -23.21 -10.01
CA ASP A 118 10.20 -24.00 -8.85
C ASP A 118 9.83 -23.12 -7.64
N ALA A 119 9.03 -22.08 -7.88
CA ALA A 119 8.65 -21.08 -6.87
C ALA A 119 7.83 -21.66 -5.69
N HIS A 120 7.32 -22.89 -5.83
CA HIS A 120 6.64 -23.60 -4.75
C HIS A 120 7.61 -24.28 -3.77
N GLU A 121 8.89 -24.41 -4.13
CA GLU A 121 9.92 -25.10 -3.34
C GLU A 121 10.98 -24.15 -2.78
N CYS A 122 10.74 -22.85 -2.86
CA CYS A 122 11.65 -21.82 -2.38
C CYS A 122 10.93 -20.69 -1.64
N PHE A 123 11.69 -19.97 -0.83
CA PHE A 123 11.25 -18.69 -0.30
C PHE A 123 11.48 -17.61 -1.35
N VAL A 124 10.56 -16.65 -1.38
CA VAL A 124 10.61 -15.49 -2.28
C VAL A 124 10.65 -14.25 -1.40
N SER A 125 11.53 -13.31 -1.74
CA SER A 125 11.68 -12.07 -0.98
C SER A 125 10.33 -11.43 -0.62
N PRO A 126 10.06 -11.21 0.68
CA PRO A 126 8.84 -10.56 1.14
C PRO A 126 8.67 -9.18 0.51
N VAL A 127 9.77 -8.43 0.32
CA VAL A 127 9.77 -7.12 -0.32
C VAL A 127 9.35 -7.23 -1.78
N ALA A 128 9.94 -8.15 -2.53
CA ALA A 128 9.57 -8.33 -3.94
C ALA A 128 8.11 -8.77 -4.09
N ARG A 129 7.64 -9.64 -3.20
CA ARG A 129 6.24 -10.09 -3.17
C ARG A 129 5.29 -8.95 -2.81
N ALA A 130 5.66 -8.10 -1.86
CA ALA A 130 4.90 -6.91 -1.50
C ALA A 130 4.81 -5.92 -2.67
N VAL A 131 5.90 -5.64 -3.38
CA VAL A 131 5.87 -4.77 -4.59
C VAL A 131 4.89 -5.32 -5.63
N ILE A 132 4.96 -6.63 -5.87
CA ILE A 132 4.13 -7.35 -6.83
C ILE A 132 2.64 -7.35 -6.43
N GLU A 133 2.35 -7.50 -5.13
CA GLU A 133 1.00 -7.43 -4.57
C GLU A 133 0.46 -6.00 -4.59
N LEU A 134 1.29 -5.02 -4.22
CA LEU A 134 0.96 -3.59 -4.30
C LEU A 134 0.68 -3.18 -5.74
N LEU A 135 1.47 -3.62 -6.72
CA LEU A 135 1.17 -3.31 -8.13
C LEU A 135 -0.13 -3.95 -8.63
N GLU A 136 -0.53 -5.09 -8.06
CA GLU A 136 -1.83 -5.70 -8.35
C GLU A 136 -2.98 -5.01 -7.61
N LYS A 137 -2.70 -4.38 -6.45
CA LYS A 137 -3.68 -3.70 -5.61
C LYS A 137 -3.81 -2.20 -5.90
N ASP A 138 -2.75 -1.53 -6.34
CA ASP A 138 -2.62 -0.07 -6.36
C ASP A 138 -2.07 0.43 -7.70
N PHE A 139 -2.99 0.78 -8.61
CA PHE A 139 -2.76 1.94 -9.49
C PHE A 139 -3.89 2.93 -9.23
N GLU A 140 -3.73 3.71 -8.14
CA GLU A 140 -4.72 4.69 -7.70
C GLU A 140 -4.28 6.16 -7.80
N THR A 141 -3.07 6.49 -8.26
CA THR A 141 -2.58 7.89 -8.16
C THR A 141 -1.72 8.38 -9.34
N ALA A 142 -2.39 8.78 -10.43
CA ALA A 142 -1.87 9.81 -11.33
C ALA A 142 -3.01 10.36 -12.22
N LEU A 143 -3.82 11.28 -11.70
CA LEU A 143 -4.54 12.34 -12.46
C LEU A 143 -5.38 13.18 -11.49
N SER A 144 -4.71 14.02 -10.72
CA SER A 144 -5.34 15.16 -10.04
C SER A 144 -4.53 16.44 -10.30
N SER A 145 -4.33 16.76 -11.58
CA SER A 145 -4.07 18.14 -12.00
C SER A 145 -5.40 18.78 -12.39
N GLY A 146 -6.15 19.23 -11.38
CA GLY A 146 -7.40 19.97 -11.54
C GLY A 146 -7.40 21.13 -10.56
N HIS A 147 -6.89 22.27 -11.00
CA HIS A 147 -6.85 23.53 -10.27
C HIS A 147 -8.20 23.92 -9.64
N SER A 148 -8.18 24.43 -8.40
CA SER A 148 -8.71 25.77 -8.08
C SER A 148 -8.40 26.17 -6.63
N CYS A 149 -7.51 27.15 -6.47
CA CYS A 149 -7.45 28.04 -5.30
C CYS A 149 -8.74 28.91 -5.28
N LEU A 150 -9.27 29.41 -4.16
CA LEU A 150 -8.72 30.49 -3.35
C LEU A 150 -9.41 30.61 -1.97
N PRO A 151 -8.75 31.25 -0.98
CA PRO A 151 -9.24 31.45 0.38
C PRO A 151 -10.14 32.70 0.49
N CYS A 152 -11.12 32.67 1.39
CA CYS A 152 -11.90 33.85 1.75
C CYS A 152 -11.15 34.67 2.83
N CYS A 153 -10.66 35.85 2.45
CA CYS A 153 -10.32 36.93 3.38
C CYS A 153 -11.43 38.00 3.30
N PRO A 154 -11.83 38.67 4.41
CA PRO A 154 -12.95 39.59 4.41
C PRO A 154 -12.50 40.99 4.01
N GLN A 155 -13.18 41.62 3.06
CA GLN A 155 -13.14 43.08 2.92
C GLN A 155 -14.56 43.65 2.96
N SER A 156 -14.75 44.46 3.99
CA SER A 156 -15.83 45.40 4.22
C SER A 156 -16.02 46.38 3.05
N GLY A 157 -17.26 46.60 2.66
CA GLY A 157 -17.65 47.68 1.74
C GLY A 157 -19.17 47.94 1.77
N LEU A 158 -19.56 48.90 2.60
CA LEU A 158 -20.74 49.79 2.50
C LEU A 158 -22.11 49.23 2.05
N GLN A 159 -23.04 49.11 3.02
CA GLN A 159 -24.38 49.69 2.87
C GLN A 159 -25.01 49.97 4.26
N THR A 160 -24.57 51.06 4.90
CA THR A 160 -25.27 51.70 6.02
C THR A 160 -26.50 52.43 5.48
N GLY A 161 -27.59 51.70 5.30
CA GLY A 161 -28.87 52.26 4.86
C GLY A 161 -30.03 51.36 5.23
N MET A 162 -30.75 51.71 6.31
CA MET A 162 -32.03 51.12 6.76
C MET A 162 -31.93 49.74 7.44
N ARG A 163 -31.62 49.73 8.75
CA ARG A 163 -31.95 48.62 9.66
C ARG A 163 -33.45 48.64 9.97
N GLY A 164 -34.14 47.50 9.86
CA GLY A 164 -35.53 47.33 10.34
C GLY A 164 -36.64 47.13 9.31
N ALA A 165 -36.35 47.03 8.00
CA ALA A 165 -37.40 46.75 7.00
C ALA A 165 -37.80 45.27 6.99
N PHE A 166 -39.12 45.00 7.04
CA PHE A 166 -39.70 43.66 6.99
C PHE A 166 -39.36 42.96 5.66
N GLY A 167 -38.81 41.75 5.72
CA GLY A 167 -38.37 40.98 4.55
C GLY A 167 -36.88 41.07 4.19
N LYS A 168 -36.05 41.78 4.97
CA LYS A 168 -34.59 41.75 4.77
C LYS A 168 -33.98 40.47 5.39
N PRO A 169 -33.08 39.77 4.68
CA PRO A 169 -32.38 38.62 5.23
C PRO A 169 -31.50 39.08 6.42
N GLN A 170 -31.70 38.47 7.60
CA GLN A 170 -30.91 38.78 8.81
C GLN A 170 -29.57 38.01 8.87
N GLY A 171 -29.00 37.63 7.73
CA GLY A 171 -27.77 36.83 7.68
C GLY A 171 -26.89 37.17 6.48
N THR A 172 -25.76 36.49 6.39
CA THR A 172 -24.84 36.56 5.24
C THR A 172 -25.61 36.23 3.96
N VAL A 173 -25.59 37.15 2.99
CA VAL A 173 -26.18 36.93 1.66
C VAL A 173 -25.08 36.56 0.68
N ALA A 174 -25.31 35.53 -0.13
CA ALA A 174 -24.46 35.21 -1.25
C ALA A 174 -24.98 35.92 -2.50
N TRP A 175 -24.11 36.62 -3.22
CA TRP A 175 -24.43 37.09 -4.56
C TRP A 175 -24.47 35.89 -5.50
N VAL A 176 -25.60 35.70 -6.19
CA VAL A 176 -25.79 34.64 -7.17
C VAL A 176 -26.20 35.23 -8.51
N HIS A 177 -25.63 34.71 -9.59
CA HIS A 177 -26.05 35.10 -10.94
C HIS A 177 -27.35 34.40 -11.33
N VAL A 178 -28.14 35.04 -12.20
CA VAL A 178 -29.36 34.44 -12.75
C VAL A 178 -28.98 33.16 -13.51
N GLY A 179 -29.55 32.02 -13.10
CA GLY A 179 -29.25 30.70 -13.67
C GLY A 179 -28.13 29.92 -12.95
N GLN A 180 -27.49 30.49 -11.93
CA GLN A 180 -26.52 29.78 -11.10
C GLN A 180 -27.21 28.74 -10.22
N ILE A 181 -26.63 27.54 -10.14
CA ILE A 181 -27.10 26.49 -9.22
C ILE A 181 -26.72 26.89 -7.80
N VAL A 182 -27.73 27.07 -6.94
CA VAL A 182 -27.54 27.57 -5.56
C VAL A 182 -27.30 26.43 -4.56
N MET A 183 -27.96 25.29 -4.75
CA MET A 183 -27.85 24.13 -3.86
C MET A 183 -27.97 22.84 -4.67
N SER A 184 -27.14 21.85 -4.32
CA SER A 184 -27.22 20.51 -4.89
C SER A 184 -27.69 19.53 -3.82
N ILE A 185 -28.67 18.68 -4.15
CA ILE A 185 -29.33 17.77 -3.22
C ILE A 185 -29.28 16.36 -3.79
N ARG A 186 -28.84 15.40 -2.98
CA ARG A 186 -28.88 13.98 -3.33
C ARG A 186 -30.28 13.43 -3.05
N THR A 187 -30.99 12.98 -4.08
CA THR A 187 -32.31 12.36 -3.95
C THR A 187 -32.53 11.32 -5.03
N LYS A 188 -33.44 10.37 -4.79
CA LYS A 188 -33.90 9.43 -5.82
C LYS A 188 -34.75 10.19 -6.84
N LEU A 189 -34.68 9.80 -8.12
CA LEU A 189 -35.39 10.48 -9.21
C LEU A 189 -36.91 10.58 -8.98
N GLN A 190 -37.50 9.57 -8.34
CA GLN A 190 -38.91 9.52 -7.94
C GLN A 190 -39.30 10.65 -6.97
N ASN A 191 -38.35 11.13 -6.16
CA ASN A 191 -38.56 12.14 -5.12
C ASN A 191 -38.10 13.54 -5.55
N LYS A 192 -37.91 13.79 -6.86
CA LYS A 192 -37.41 15.08 -7.35
C LYS A 192 -38.30 16.26 -6.95
N GLU A 193 -39.62 16.10 -6.98
CA GLU A 193 -40.55 17.19 -6.65
C GLU A 193 -40.50 17.56 -5.16
N HIS A 194 -40.20 16.59 -4.28
CA HIS A 194 -40.00 16.85 -2.86
C HIS A 194 -38.75 17.71 -2.58
N ALA A 195 -37.75 17.70 -3.47
CA ALA A 195 -36.57 18.55 -3.34
C ALA A 195 -36.89 20.05 -3.52
N LYS A 196 -38.04 20.38 -4.14
CA LYS A 196 -38.48 21.77 -4.39
C LYS A 196 -38.87 22.52 -3.11
N PHE A 197 -39.15 21.84 -2.01
CA PHE A 197 -39.71 22.46 -0.81
C PHE A 197 -38.66 22.88 0.23
N LYS A 198 -37.40 23.03 -0.17
CA LYS A 198 -36.31 23.44 0.75
C LYS A 198 -36.27 24.94 1.05
N PHE A 199 -36.76 25.77 0.13
CA PHE A 199 -36.87 27.22 0.31
C PHE A 199 -38.25 27.73 -0.15
N PRO A 200 -38.80 28.77 0.48
CA PRO A 200 -40.01 29.42 -0.02
C PRO A 200 -39.74 30.07 -1.39
N GLY A 201 -40.71 29.96 -2.31
CA GLY A 201 -40.65 30.59 -3.64
C GLY A 201 -40.60 29.62 -4.82
N ARG A 202 -40.55 30.18 -6.04
CA ARG A 202 -40.48 29.39 -7.28
C ARG A 202 -39.05 28.91 -7.50
N GLN A 203 -38.84 27.61 -7.39
CA GLN A 203 -37.55 26.97 -7.66
C GLN A 203 -37.59 26.20 -8.99
N LYS A 204 -36.45 26.21 -9.70
CA LYS A 204 -36.22 25.41 -10.90
C LYS A 204 -35.29 24.26 -10.56
N ILE A 205 -35.71 23.04 -10.84
CA ILE A 205 -34.93 21.83 -10.59
C ILE A 205 -34.07 21.53 -11.81
N HIS A 206 -32.76 21.38 -11.59
CA HIS A 206 -31.82 20.90 -12.59
C HIS A 206 -31.34 19.51 -12.19
N ILE A 207 -31.58 18.52 -13.06
CA ILE A 207 -31.11 17.14 -12.83
C ILE A 207 -29.68 17.06 -13.34
N SER A 208 -28.75 16.68 -12.46
CA SER A 208 -27.36 16.44 -12.83
C SER A 208 -27.25 15.23 -13.76
N LYS A 209 -26.36 15.30 -14.76
CA LYS A 209 -25.95 14.13 -15.55
C LYS A 209 -25.02 13.19 -14.76
N LYS A 210 -24.42 13.71 -13.68
CA LYS A 210 -23.50 12.96 -12.82
C LYS A 210 -24.25 12.11 -11.81
N TRP A 211 -23.67 10.96 -11.45
CA TRP A 211 -24.23 10.08 -10.44
C TRP A 211 -24.00 10.66 -9.03
N GLY A 212 -25.04 11.26 -8.44
CA GLY A 212 -24.94 11.90 -7.12
C GLY A 212 -23.91 13.04 -7.11
N PHE A 213 -22.97 13.01 -6.15
CA PHE A 213 -21.88 13.98 -6.04
C PHE A 213 -20.56 13.47 -6.61
N THR A 214 -20.59 12.41 -7.41
CA THR A 214 -19.38 11.87 -8.05
C THR A 214 -18.99 12.71 -9.27
N LYS A 215 -17.77 12.48 -9.78
CA LYS A 215 -17.29 13.11 -11.03
C LYS A 215 -17.84 12.44 -12.30
N PHE A 216 -18.36 11.22 -12.19
CA PHE A 216 -18.78 10.36 -13.29
C PHE A 216 -20.21 10.63 -13.73
N ASN A 217 -20.48 10.43 -15.03
CA ASN A 217 -21.85 10.44 -15.53
C ASN A 217 -22.63 9.21 -15.03
N ALA A 218 -23.96 9.27 -15.05
CA ALA A 218 -24.81 8.17 -14.62
C ALA A 218 -24.50 6.86 -15.36
N ASP A 219 -24.39 6.92 -16.69
CA ASP A 219 -24.14 5.74 -17.54
C ASP A 219 -22.74 5.14 -17.29
N GLU A 220 -21.73 6.01 -17.15
CA GLU A 220 -20.36 5.59 -16.81
C GLU A 220 -20.30 4.91 -15.44
N TYR A 221 -21.00 5.48 -14.46
CA TYR A 221 -21.06 4.96 -13.10
C TYR A 221 -21.70 3.56 -13.06
N GLU A 222 -22.79 3.35 -13.79
CA GLU A 222 -23.47 2.05 -13.87
C GLU A 222 -22.56 0.98 -14.50
N ASN A 223 -21.85 1.31 -15.58
CA ASN A 223 -20.86 0.43 -16.18
C ASN A 223 -19.74 0.06 -15.19
N MET A 224 -19.20 1.03 -14.46
CA MET A 224 -18.17 0.80 -13.45
C MET A 224 -18.66 -0.09 -12.29
N VAL A 225 -19.94 -0.04 -11.94
CA VAL A 225 -20.53 -0.95 -10.93
C VAL A 225 -20.69 -2.36 -11.49
N VAL A 226 -21.13 -2.51 -12.74
CA VAL A 226 -21.26 -3.81 -13.43
C VAL A 226 -19.90 -4.49 -13.57
N GLU A 227 -18.87 -3.72 -13.93
CA GLU A 227 -17.48 -4.18 -14.05
C GLU A 227 -16.80 -4.39 -12.68
N LYS A 228 -17.52 -4.16 -11.57
CA LYS A 228 -17.04 -4.25 -10.18
C LYS A 228 -15.86 -3.31 -9.86
N TRP A 229 -15.72 -2.21 -10.58
CA TRP A 229 -14.77 -1.15 -10.26
C TRP A 229 -15.25 -0.28 -9.09
N LEU A 230 -16.55 -0.30 -8.79
CA LEU A 230 -17.16 0.45 -7.69
C LEU A 230 -18.03 -0.49 -6.84
N ILE A 231 -17.69 -0.62 -5.56
CA ILE A 231 -18.52 -1.34 -4.57
C ILE A 231 -19.26 -0.29 -3.72
N PRO A 232 -20.60 -0.38 -3.61
CA PRO A 232 -21.35 0.48 -2.72
C PRO A 232 -20.96 0.19 -1.26
N ASP A 233 -20.52 1.22 -0.54
CA ASP A 233 -20.18 1.15 0.89
C ASP A 233 -21.10 2.08 1.67
N SER A 234 -22.25 1.56 2.10
CA SER A 234 -23.28 2.30 2.84
C SER A 234 -23.63 3.66 2.22
N CYS A 235 -23.04 4.75 2.72
CA CYS A 235 -23.25 6.14 2.29
C CYS A 235 -22.27 6.60 1.18
N GLY A 236 -21.18 5.85 0.99
CA GLY A 236 -20.08 6.09 0.06
C GLY A 236 -19.91 4.97 -0.97
N ILE A 237 -18.77 5.00 -1.65
CA ILE A 237 -18.42 4.05 -2.71
C ILE A 237 -16.94 3.73 -2.54
N LYS A 238 -16.61 2.45 -2.55
CA LYS A 238 -15.24 1.96 -2.56
C LYS A 238 -14.83 1.69 -4.00
N TYR A 239 -13.81 2.39 -4.47
CA TYR A 239 -13.19 2.12 -5.78
C TYR A 239 -12.29 0.88 -5.65
N ILE A 240 -12.36 -0.02 -6.64
CA ILE A 240 -11.39 -1.10 -6.79
C ILE A 240 -10.53 -0.74 -7.99
N PRO A 241 -9.26 -0.33 -7.80
CA PRO A 241 -8.35 -0.16 -8.93
C PRO A 241 -8.22 -1.48 -9.70
N ASN A 242 -8.18 -1.36 -11.02
CA ASN A 242 -8.04 -2.50 -11.91
C ASN A 242 -6.70 -3.18 -11.62
N ARG A 243 -6.68 -4.51 -11.45
CA ARG A 243 -5.42 -5.27 -11.34
C ARG A 243 -4.57 -4.91 -12.56
N VAL A 244 -3.37 -4.39 -12.33
CA VAL A 244 -2.48 -4.01 -13.43
C VAL A 244 -2.12 -5.27 -14.18
N ASN A 245 -2.63 -5.42 -15.41
CA ASN A 245 -2.08 -6.41 -16.32
C ASN A 245 -0.65 -5.98 -16.67
N LEU A 246 0.32 -6.80 -16.27
CA LEU A 246 1.75 -6.58 -16.46
C LEU A 246 2.24 -7.16 -17.80
N ASP A 247 1.40 -7.93 -18.49
CA ASP A 247 1.74 -8.55 -19.77
C ASP A 247 2.05 -7.50 -20.85
N GLY A 248 3.17 -7.68 -21.55
CA GLY A 248 3.68 -6.79 -22.59
C GLY A 248 4.21 -5.44 -22.10
N LYS A 249 4.23 -5.15 -20.80
CA LYS A 249 4.73 -3.88 -20.26
C LYS A 249 6.24 -3.88 -20.07
N LYS A 250 6.86 -2.71 -20.23
CA LYS A 250 8.27 -2.48 -19.86
C LYS A 250 8.35 -1.96 -18.43
N VAL A 251 9.11 -2.65 -17.58
CA VAL A 251 9.33 -2.30 -16.17
C VAL A 251 10.80 -1.96 -15.99
N LEU A 252 11.10 -0.78 -15.44
CA LEU A 252 12.45 -0.36 -15.08
C LEU A 252 12.61 -0.46 -13.55
N VAL A 253 13.47 -1.35 -13.09
CA VAL A 253 13.84 -1.49 -11.68
C VAL A 253 15.01 -0.56 -11.39
N ILE A 254 14.85 0.36 -10.44
CA ILE A 254 15.87 1.36 -10.09
C ILE A 254 16.26 1.17 -8.63
N GLY A 255 17.56 1.11 -8.34
CA GLY A 255 18.09 1.12 -6.97
C GLY A 255 17.91 -0.18 -6.17
N ALA A 256 17.46 -1.27 -6.81
CA ALA A 256 17.57 -2.60 -6.24
C ALA A 256 18.89 -3.24 -6.69
N HIS A 257 19.45 -4.10 -5.83
CA HIS A 257 20.71 -4.81 -6.09
C HIS A 257 20.60 -6.30 -5.69
N GLY A 258 21.51 -7.12 -6.20
CA GLY A 258 21.69 -8.52 -5.77
C GLY A 258 20.46 -9.41 -5.93
N SER A 259 20.17 -10.21 -4.90
CA SER A 259 19.08 -11.18 -4.89
C SER A 259 17.69 -10.55 -5.02
N LEU A 260 17.49 -9.35 -4.46
CA LEU A 260 16.23 -8.62 -4.56
C LEU A 260 15.95 -8.17 -5.99
N GLU A 261 16.95 -7.60 -6.67
CA GLU A 261 16.85 -7.19 -8.07
C GLU A 261 16.49 -8.38 -8.98
N ALA A 262 17.22 -9.49 -8.82
CA ALA A 262 16.99 -10.71 -9.60
C ALA A 262 15.59 -11.30 -9.33
N THR A 263 15.15 -11.30 -8.07
CA THR A 263 13.80 -11.74 -7.68
C THR A 263 12.73 -10.89 -8.35
N LEU A 264 12.83 -9.56 -8.29
CA LEU A 264 11.89 -8.65 -8.93
C LEU A 264 11.84 -8.87 -10.45
N GLN A 265 13.00 -8.95 -11.09
CA GLN A 265 13.08 -9.19 -12.53
C GLN A 265 12.38 -10.49 -12.93
N CYS A 266 12.63 -11.58 -12.19
CA CYS A 266 12.01 -12.87 -12.42
C CYS A 266 10.48 -12.80 -12.26
N LEU A 267 9.99 -12.18 -11.19
CA LEU A 267 8.56 -12.05 -10.92
C LEU A 267 7.84 -11.23 -12.00
N PHE A 268 8.45 -10.13 -12.48
CA PHE A 268 7.89 -9.33 -13.56
C PHE A 268 7.87 -10.09 -14.90
N GLN A 269 8.94 -10.80 -15.25
CA GLN A 269 9.01 -11.59 -16.49
C GLN A 269 7.98 -12.71 -16.52
N ARG A 270 7.77 -13.39 -15.39
CA ARG A 270 6.72 -14.42 -15.25
C ARG A 270 5.31 -13.87 -15.47
N ARG A 271 5.11 -12.56 -15.28
CA ARG A 271 3.84 -11.86 -15.55
C ARG A 271 3.78 -11.24 -16.95
N GLY A 272 4.73 -11.59 -17.83
CA GLY A 272 4.77 -11.16 -19.23
C GLY A 272 5.38 -9.77 -19.43
N SER A 273 5.96 -9.15 -18.39
CA SER A 273 6.67 -7.87 -18.54
C SER A 273 8.09 -8.06 -19.08
N MET A 274 8.54 -7.09 -19.87
CA MET A 274 9.96 -6.89 -20.15
C MET A 274 10.58 -6.08 -19.02
N THR A 275 11.58 -6.61 -18.32
CA THR A 275 12.30 -5.90 -17.26
C THR A 275 13.64 -5.37 -17.73
N MET A 276 13.97 -4.17 -17.27
CA MET A 276 15.28 -3.55 -17.33
C MET A 276 15.66 -3.11 -15.92
N SER A 277 16.96 -3.04 -15.61
CA SER A 277 17.42 -2.47 -14.36
C SER A 277 18.44 -1.37 -14.57
N SER A 278 18.50 -0.46 -13.60
CA SER A 278 19.48 0.62 -13.54
C SER A 278 19.99 0.78 -12.11
N GLN A 279 21.31 0.66 -11.96
CA GLN A 279 21.99 0.93 -10.70
C GLN A 279 22.21 2.44 -10.59
N TRP A 280 21.26 3.11 -9.93
CA TRP A 280 21.30 4.56 -9.75
C TRP A 280 22.28 4.92 -8.62
N LYS A 281 23.53 5.26 -8.97
CA LYS A 281 24.52 5.78 -8.03
C LYS A 281 24.54 7.31 -8.11
N THR A 282 23.71 8.00 -7.33
CA THR A 282 23.83 9.47 -7.18
C THR A 282 24.10 9.82 -5.72
N PRO A 283 25.28 10.38 -5.39
CA PRO A 283 25.67 10.73 -4.02
C PRO A 283 24.82 11.82 -3.34
N GLN A 284 23.90 12.46 -4.07
CA GLN A 284 23.23 13.71 -3.65
C GLN A 284 21.87 13.50 -2.96
N LEU A 285 21.43 12.25 -2.80
CA LEU A 285 20.12 11.91 -2.20
C LEU A 285 20.21 10.91 -1.04
N GLN A 286 21.42 10.54 -0.59
CA GLN A 286 21.62 9.74 0.64
C GLN A 286 21.58 10.60 1.91
N SER A 287 20.74 11.64 1.95
CA SER A 287 20.59 12.53 3.10
C SER A 287 19.36 12.20 3.93
#